data_AF-A0A9X2JT39-F1
#
_entry.id   AF-A0A9X2JT39-F1
#
_cell.length_a   1.000
_cell.length_b   1.000
_cell.length_c   1.000
_cell.angle_alpha   90.00
_cell.angle_beta   90.00
_cell.angle_gamma   90.00
#
_symmetry.space_group_name_H-M   'P 1'
#
loop_
_entity.id
_entity.type
_entity.pdbx_description
1 polymer ?
#
loop_
_entity_poly.entity_id
_entity_poly.type
_entity_poly.pdbx_seq_one_letter_code
_entity_poly.pdbx_strand_id
1 'polypeptide(L)'
;MLMTSERGSSLVEVLIASAIGAIVVLAAQQQMQWQTGVQHRKLMQVNLLLSAQSVANQFFETLKNTAETQISNPQGYCYLFPQQNGGSVGFRVRNEQLQHNSMTLDCAGYGWQSLTDKSQFKVTQFTADSYSPESGTGLSKLVVIFTVTSNAQTHVFKRTITPQVN
;
A
#
# COMPACT_ATOMS: atom_id res chain seq x y z
N MET A 1 20.12 21.29 -71.57
CA MET A 1 18.71 20.87 -71.76
C MET A 1 18.47 19.71 -70.81
N LEU A 2 17.98 19.99 -69.60
CA LEU A 2 17.67 18.96 -68.60
C LEU A 2 16.20 18.59 -68.80
N MET A 3 15.93 17.37 -69.28
CA MET A 3 14.56 16.87 -69.37
C MET A 3 14.09 16.46 -67.99
N THR A 4 13.25 17.29 -67.37
CA THR A 4 12.50 16.93 -66.16
C THR A 4 11.34 16.01 -66.58
N SER A 5 11.46 14.72 -66.27
CA SER A 5 10.35 13.77 -66.36
C SER A 5 9.36 14.09 -65.24
N GLU A 6 8.26 14.76 -65.57
CA GLU A 6 7.12 14.91 -64.65
C GLU A 6 6.41 13.56 -64.53
N ARG A 7 6.70 12.82 -63.46
CA ARG A 7 5.97 11.60 -63.09
C ARG A 7 4.72 12.02 -62.32
N GLY A 8 3.56 12.01 -62.97
CA GLY A 8 2.27 12.19 -62.29
C GLY A 8 2.00 11.00 -61.35
N SER A 9 1.71 11.28 -60.08
CA SER A 9 1.34 10.24 -59.11
C SER A 9 0.05 9.55 -59.54
N SER A 10 0.09 8.23 -59.56
CA SER A 10 -1.08 7.39 -59.82
C SER A 10 -2.05 7.45 -58.65
N LEU A 11 -3.36 7.45 -58.92
CA LEU A 11 -4.41 7.42 -57.89
C LEU A 11 -4.25 6.22 -56.93
N VAL A 12 -3.67 5.12 -57.41
CA VAL A 12 -3.32 3.94 -56.62
C VAL A 12 -2.20 4.25 -55.61
N GLU A 13 -1.22 5.04 -55.99
CA GLU A 13 -0.10 5.43 -55.13
C GLU A 13 -0.57 6.29 -53.96
N VAL A 14 -1.50 7.21 -54.21
CA VAL A 14 -2.14 8.05 -53.17
C VAL A 14 -3.01 7.21 -52.22
N LEU A 15 -3.72 6.21 -52.75
CA LEU A 15 -4.51 5.27 -51.94
C LEU A 15 -3.62 4.38 -51.06
N ILE A 16 -2.51 3.87 -51.61
CA ILE A 16 -1.55 3.08 -50.85
C ILE A 16 -0.90 3.94 -49.76
N ALA A 17 -0.48 5.16 -50.10
CA ALA A 17 0.13 6.08 -49.13
C ALA A 17 -0.84 6.45 -47.99
N SER A 18 -2.12 6.72 -48.31
CA SER A 18 -3.13 7.04 -47.29
C SER A 18 -3.49 5.82 -46.43
N ALA A 19 -3.56 4.62 -47.01
CA ALA A 19 -3.78 3.38 -46.26
C ALA A 19 -2.63 3.09 -45.28
N ILE A 20 -1.37 3.25 -45.73
CA ILE A 20 -0.20 3.07 -44.87
C ILE A 20 -0.20 4.12 -43.74
N GLY A 21 -0.51 5.39 -44.06
CA GLY A 21 -0.63 6.45 -43.06
C GLY A 21 -1.66 6.14 -41.97
N ALA A 22 -2.84 5.64 -42.34
CA ALA A 22 -3.88 5.25 -41.39
C ALA A 22 -3.43 4.11 -40.46
N ILE A 23 -2.73 3.09 -40.99
CA ILE A 23 -2.21 1.97 -40.20
C ILE A 23 -1.17 2.45 -39.20
N VAL A 24 -0.27 3.35 -39.60
CA VAL A 24 0.76 3.91 -38.71
C VAL A 24 0.13 4.70 -37.57
N VAL A 25 -0.90 5.52 -37.84
CA VAL A 25 -1.61 6.28 -36.82
C VAL A 25 -2.30 5.34 -35.82
N LEU A 26 -2.98 4.30 -36.30
CA LEU A 26 -3.64 3.31 -35.44
C LEU A 26 -2.63 2.58 -34.55
N ALA A 27 -1.48 2.18 -35.10
CA ALA A 27 -0.42 1.52 -34.34
C ALA A 27 0.17 2.44 -33.27
N ALA A 28 0.38 3.73 -33.59
CA ALA A 28 0.88 4.71 -32.63
C ALA A 28 -0.13 4.95 -31.49
N GLN A 29 -1.42 5.03 -31.81
CA GLN A 29 -2.49 5.16 -30.81
C GLN A 29 -2.55 3.94 -29.89
N GLN A 30 -2.49 2.74 -30.46
CA GLN A 30 -2.51 1.49 -29.68
C GLN A 30 -1.32 1.40 -28.73
N GLN A 31 -0.12 1.80 -29.18
CA GLN A 31 1.07 1.82 -28.35
C GLN A 31 0.97 2.85 -27.20
N MET A 32 0.40 4.02 -27.49
CA MET A 32 0.18 5.06 -26.48
C MET A 32 -0.80 4.60 -25.40
N GLN A 33 -1.91 3.95 -25.78
CA GLN A 33 -2.88 3.37 -24.85
C GLN A 33 -2.26 2.28 -23.96
N TRP A 34 -1.33 1.50 -24.52
CA TRP A 34 -0.61 0.50 -23.73
C TRP A 34 0.32 1.15 -22.70
N GLN A 35 1.07 2.20 -23.10
CA GLN A 35 1.94 2.95 -22.19
C GLN A 35 1.16 3.65 -21.08
N THR A 36 0.01 4.26 -21.37
CA THR A 36 -0.82 4.90 -20.35
C THR A 36 -1.35 3.88 -19.36
N GLY A 37 -1.78 2.70 -19.81
CA GLY A 37 -2.20 1.61 -18.94
C GLY A 37 -1.08 1.11 -18.03
N VAL A 38 0.14 0.93 -18.55
CA VAL A 38 1.32 0.55 -17.76
C VAL A 38 1.68 1.63 -16.74
N GLN A 39 1.63 2.90 -17.11
CA GLN A 39 1.91 4.01 -16.20
C GLN A 39 0.86 4.12 -15.08
N HIS A 40 -0.43 3.97 -15.40
CA HIS A 40 -1.50 3.95 -14.40
C HIS A 40 -1.29 2.84 -13.38
N ARG A 41 -0.91 1.65 -13.83
CA ARG A 41 -0.62 0.52 -12.92
C ARG A 41 0.54 0.83 -11.96
N LYS A 42 1.62 1.45 -12.47
CA LYS A 42 2.76 1.86 -11.64
C LYS A 42 2.38 2.92 -10.61
N LEU A 43 1.61 3.94 -11.02
CA LEU A 43 1.14 5.00 -10.12
C LEU A 43 0.26 4.47 -8.99
N MET A 44 -0.67 3.55 -9.31
CA MET A 44 -1.53 2.90 -8.31
C MET A 44 -0.70 2.12 -7.27
N GLN A 45 0.34 1.40 -7.72
CA GLN A 45 1.22 0.65 -6.83
C GLN A 45 2.03 1.57 -5.90
N VAL A 46 2.54 2.70 -6.43
CA VAL A 46 3.29 3.68 -5.61
C VAL A 46 2.39 4.32 -4.56
N ASN A 47 1.15 4.69 -4.93
CA ASN A 47 0.22 5.30 -3.98
C ASN A 47 -0.16 4.34 -2.84
N LEU A 48 -0.34 3.04 -3.15
CA LEU A 48 -0.57 2.00 -2.15
C LEU A 48 0.62 1.87 -1.17
N LEU A 49 1.85 1.87 -1.69
CA LEU A 49 3.05 1.78 -0.87
C LEU A 49 3.21 3.01 0.04
N LEU A 50 3.00 4.22 -0.48
CA LEU A 50 3.14 5.46 0.28
C LEU A 50 2.09 5.58 1.40
N SER A 51 0.83 5.23 1.10
CA SER A 51 -0.26 5.24 2.07
C SER A 51 -0.09 4.16 3.14
N ALA A 52 0.35 2.96 2.77
CA ALA A 52 0.73 1.94 3.74
C ALA A 52 1.89 2.39 4.64
N GLN A 53 2.90 3.07 4.07
CA GLN A 53 4.05 3.57 4.82
C GLN A 53 3.68 4.67 5.82
N SER A 54 2.78 5.59 5.46
CA SER A 54 2.33 6.65 6.38
C SER A 54 1.57 6.07 7.57
N VAL A 55 0.65 5.13 7.31
CA VAL A 55 -0.10 4.41 8.35
C VAL A 55 0.84 3.63 9.27
N ALA A 56 1.83 2.96 8.69
CA ALA A 56 2.85 2.26 9.46
C ALA A 56 3.62 3.23 10.36
N ASN A 57 4.07 4.39 9.84
CA ASN A 57 4.75 5.40 10.65
C ASN A 57 3.87 5.93 11.79
N GLN A 58 2.60 6.24 11.54
CA GLN A 58 1.68 6.71 12.59
C GLN A 58 1.48 5.64 13.69
N PHE A 59 1.34 4.38 13.28
CA PHE A 59 1.29 3.25 14.20
C PHE A 59 2.56 3.21 15.08
N PHE A 60 3.75 3.34 14.50
CA PHE A 60 5.00 3.27 15.24
C PHE A 60 5.25 4.46 16.17
N GLU A 61 4.93 5.67 15.73
CA GLU A 61 5.00 6.86 16.60
C GLU A 61 4.12 6.69 17.84
N THR A 62 2.96 6.04 17.69
CA THR A 62 2.05 5.79 18.81
C THR A 62 2.63 4.74 19.79
N LEU A 63 3.36 3.75 19.27
CA LEU A 63 3.96 2.70 20.10
C LEU A 63 5.21 3.11 20.85
N LYS A 64 5.86 4.23 20.50
CA LYS A 64 7.05 4.72 21.22
C LYS A 64 6.85 4.90 22.73
N ASN A 65 5.61 5.13 23.17
CA ASN A 65 5.27 5.36 24.58
C ASN A 65 4.60 4.14 25.25
N THR A 66 4.62 2.97 24.61
CA THR A 66 3.98 1.74 25.14
C THR A 66 4.98 0.90 25.92
N ALA A 67 4.51 0.16 26.94
CA ALA A 67 5.35 -0.77 27.70
C ALA A 67 5.58 -2.02 26.84
N GLU A 68 6.82 -2.16 26.36
CA GLU A 68 7.18 -2.73 25.06
C GLU A 68 7.06 -4.27 24.94
N THR A 69 6.54 -4.96 25.95
CA THR A 69 6.60 -6.43 26.05
C THR A 69 5.26 -7.12 26.21
N GLN A 70 4.20 -6.40 26.57
CA GLN A 70 2.89 -7.01 26.87
C GLN A 70 1.89 -6.69 25.77
N ILE A 71 1.84 -7.51 24.72
CA ILE A 71 0.78 -7.41 23.71
C ILE A 71 -0.37 -8.32 24.14
N SER A 72 -1.59 -7.78 24.16
CA SER A 72 -2.79 -8.59 24.32
C SER A 72 -3.53 -8.68 22.99
N ASN A 73 -3.86 -9.90 22.56
CA ASN A 73 -4.70 -10.15 21.39
C ASN A 73 -6.01 -10.83 21.84
N PRO A 74 -6.97 -10.05 22.37
CA PRO A 74 -8.20 -10.62 22.92
C PRO A 74 -9.21 -11.03 21.83
N GLN A 75 -9.06 -10.52 20.61
CA GLN A 75 -9.96 -10.82 19.48
C GLN A 75 -9.14 -10.86 18.19
N GLY A 76 -9.33 -11.89 17.36
CA GLY A 76 -8.57 -12.06 16.11
C GLY A 76 -8.52 -10.76 15.30
N TYR A 77 -7.30 -10.27 15.06
CA TYR A 77 -6.97 -8.99 14.41
C TYR A 77 -7.14 -7.72 15.25
N CYS A 78 -7.25 -7.83 16.57
CA CYS A 78 -7.23 -6.69 17.50
C CYS A 78 -6.13 -6.87 18.55
N TYR A 79 -5.27 -5.88 18.67
CA TYR A 79 -4.10 -5.89 19.53
C TYR A 79 -4.13 -4.68 20.44
N LEU A 80 -3.94 -4.91 21.73
CA LEU A 80 -3.88 -3.90 22.77
C LEU A 80 -2.45 -3.82 23.29
N PHE A 81 -1.95 -2.58 23.42
CA PHE A 81 -0.61 -2.22 23.86
C PHE A 81 -0.73 -1.38 25.13
N PRO A 82 -0.47 -1.95 26.30
CA PRO A 82 -0.46 -1.22 27.57
C PRO A 82 0.55 -0.08 27.54
N GLN A 83 0.15 1.04 28.15
CA GLN A 83 0.97 2.23 28.34
C GLN A 83 1.41 2.33 29.80
N GLN A 84 2.51 3.05 30.04
CA GLN A 84 3.04 3.26 31.40
C GLN A 84 2.08 4.05 32.31
N ASN A 85 1.15 4.81 31.73
CA ASN A 85 0.13 5.59 32.45
C ASN A 85 -1.09 4.77 32.91
N GLY A 86 -1.09 3.44 32.72
CA GLY A 86 -2.20 2.56 33.07
C GLY A 86 -3.32 2.46 32.03
N GLY A 87 -3.24 3.21 30.93
CA GLY A 87 -4.11 3.05 29.75
C GLY A 87 -3.57 1.98 28.78
N SER A 88 -4.31 1.70 27.71
CA SER A 88 -3.77 0.93 26.57
C SER A 88 -4.16 1.58 25.25
N VAL A 89 -3.29 1.45 24.26
CA VAL A 89 -3.58 1.79 22.86
C VAL A 89 -4.06 0.53 22.16
N GLY A 90 -5.12 0.64 21.39
CA GLY A 90 -5.66 -0.46 20.58
C GLY A 90 -5.47 -0.23 19.09
N PHE A 91 -5.14 -1.31 18.39
CA PHE A 91 -5.21 -1.39 16.93
C PHE A 91 -6.02 -2.60 16.53
N ARG A 92 -6.97 -2.41 15.61
CA ARG A 92 -7.80 -3.53 15.12
C ARG A 92 -8.11 -3.43 13.65
N VAL A 93 -8.35 -4.56 13.01
CA VAL A 93 -8.96 -4.60 11.68
C VAL A 93 -10.46 -4.80 11.81
N ARG A 94 -11.23 -3.87 11.27
CA ARG A 94 -12.70 -3.98 11.21
C ARG A 94 -13.19 -3.33 9.93
N ASN A 95 -14.15 -3.96 9.26
CA ASN A 95 -14.69 -3.47 7.98
C ASN A 95 -13.58 -3.22 6.94
N GLU A 96 -12.58 -4.11 6.89
CA GLU A 96 -11.43 -4.04 5.98
C GLU A 96 -10.57 -2.77 6.18
N GLN A 97 -10.64 -2.13 7.34
CA GLN A 97 -9.86 -0.95 7.70
C GLN A 97 -9.06 -1.21 8.97
N LEU A 98 -7.83 -0.70 9.00
CA LEU A 98 -7.09 -0.57 10.25
C LEU A 98 -7.69 0.60 11.03
N GLN A 99 -8.08 0.32 12.26
CA GLN A 99 -8.59 1.28 13.21
C GLN A 99 -7.65 1.40 14.40
N HIS A 100 -7.64 2.57 15.00
CA HIS A 100 -6.83 2.91 16.15
C HIS A 100 -7.71 3.51 17.24
N ASN A 101 -7.35 3.23 18.49
CA ASN A 101 -7.88 3.89 19.66
C ASN A 101 -6.72 4.18 20.62
N SER A 102 -6.48 5.45 20.93
CA SER A 102 -5.38 5.89 21.79
C SER A 102 -5.59 5.55 23.28
N MET A 103 -6.82 5.22 23.68
CA MET A 103 -7.17 4.91 25.06
C MET A 103 -8.36 3.94 25.08
N THR A 104 -8.05 2.64 25.09
CA THR A 104 -9.04 1.58 25.19
C THR A 104 -8.60 0.51 26.18
N LEU A 105 -9.56 -0.18 26.79
CA LEU A 105 -9.31 -1.33 27.65
C LEU A 105 -9.70 -2.65 26.97
N ASP A 106 -10.51 -2.58 25.92
CA ASP A 106 -10.97 -3.75 25.19
C ASP A 106 -11.13 -3.46 23.69
N CYS A 107 -11.31 -4.52 22.92
CA CYS A 107 -11.48 -4.47 21.47
C CYS A 107 -12.92 -4.20 21.03
N ALA A 108 -13.90 -4.35 21.92
CA ALA A 108 -15.32 -4.20 21.60
C ALA A 108 -15.84 -2.76 21.82
N GLY A 109 -15.08 -1.95 22.55
CA GLY A 109 -15.44 -0.63 23.00
C GLY A 109 -15.60 0.38 21.88
N TYR A 110 -15.99 1.59 22.28
CA TYR A 110 -16.21 2.73 21.39
C TYR A 110 -14.92 3.56 21.23
N GLY A 111 -14.97 4.63 20.42
CA GLY A 111 -13.85 5.56 20.24
C GLY A 111 -12.81 5.15 19.19
N TRP A 112 -13.08 4.12 18.40
CA TRP A 112 -12.20 3.67 17.33
C TRP A 112 -12.26 4.61 16.11
N GLN A 113 -11.08 5.03 15.64
CA GLN A 113 -10.91 5.87 14.47
C GLN A 113 -10.25 5.07 13.35
N SER A 114 -10.74 5.20 12.12
CA SER A 114 -10.12 4.56 10.96
C SER A 114 -8.83 5.29 10.59
N LEU A 115 -7.72 4.56 10.53
CA LEU A 115 -6.42 5.06 10.04
C LEU A 115 -6.26 4.87 8.52
N THR A 116 -6.99 3.92 7.96
CA THR A 116 -6.94 3.58 6.53
C THR A 116 -8.30 3.82 5.89
N ASP A 117 -8.31 4.20 4.61
CA ASP A 117 -9.54 4.27 3.80
C ASP A 117 -9.69 3.02 2.92
N LYS A 118 -10.78 2.27 3.12
CA LYS A 118 -11.10 1.08 2.33
C LYS A 118 -11.27 1.35 0.83
N SER A 119 -11.57 2.61 0.45
CA SER A 119 -11.71 3.02 -0.94
C SER A 119 -10.35 3.02 -1.67
N GLN A 120 -9.26 3.23 -0.93
CA GLN A 120 -7.89 3.21 -1.45
C GLN A 120 -7.33 1.78 -1.44
N PHE A 121 -7.46 1.11 -0.29
CA PHE A 121 -7.04 -0.27 -0.11
C PHE A 121 -7.69 -0.91 1.11
N LYS A 122 -7.87 -2.22 1.05
CA LYS A 122 -8.45 -3.04 2.11
C LYS A 122 -7.34 -3.64 2.96
N VAL A 123 -7.46 -3.55 4.28
CA VAL A 123 -6.60 -4.29 5.21
C VAL A 123 -7.30 -5.60 5.56
N THR A 124 -6.71 -6.72 5.13
CA THR A 124 -7.30 -8.06 5.30
C THR A 124 -6.72 -8.83 6.47
N GLN A 125 -5.47 -8.52 6.84
CA GLN A 125 -4.79 -9.16 7.94
C GLN A 125 -3.93 -8.15 8.69
N PHE A 126 -3.90 -8.29 10.01
CA PHE A 126 -3.03 -7.53 10.91
C PHE A 126 -2.56 -8.46 12.02
N THR A 127 -1.26 -8.55 12.20
CA THR A 127 -0.61 -9.33 13.26
C THR A 127 0.47 -8.48 13.92
N ALA A 128 0.52 -8.52 15.25
CA ALA A 128 1.57 -7.89 16.02
C ALA A 128 2.08 -8.90 17.06
N ASP A 129 3.34 -9.29 16.93
CA ASP A 129 3.99 -10.29 17.78
C ASP A 129 5.20 -9.68 18.47
N SER A 130 5.33 -9.88 19.78
CA SER A 130 6.55 -9.55 20.52
C SER A 130 7.48 -10.76 20.55
N TYR A 131 8.76 -10.53 20.26
CA TYR A 131 9.82 -11.52 20.33
C TYR A 131 10.83 -11.09 21.39
N SER A 132 10.97 -11.85 22.46
CA SER A 132 12.05 -11.66 23.42
C SER A 132 13.21 -12.62 23.10
N PRO A 133 14.47 -12.14 23.08
CA PRO A 133 15.60 -13.02 22.79
C PRO A 133 15.81 -14.05 23.91
N GLU A 134 15.91 -15.32 23.52
CA GLU A 134 16.04 -16.49 24.43
C GLU A 134 17.26 -16.40 25.37
N SER A 135 18.29 -15.65 24.99
CA SER A 135 19.53 -15.49 25.77
C SER A 135 19.43 -14.47 26.91
N GLY A 136 18.29 -13.79 27.09
CA GLY A 136 18.10 -12.73 28.11
C GLY A 136 18.94 -11.47 27.89
N THR A 137 19.83 -11.48 26.89
CA THR A 137 20.74 -10.39 26.51
C THR A 137 20.33 -9.83 25.17
N GLY A 138 19.25 -9.05 25.15
CA GLY A 138 18.83 -8.31 23.98
C GLY A 138 17.48 -7.61 24.17
N LEU A 139 17.23 -6.60 23.35
CA LEU A 139 15.97 -5.87 23.37
C LEU A 139 14.86 -6.74 22.77
N SER A 140 13.71 -6.78 23.45
CA SER A 140 12.49 -7.36 22.89
C SER A 140 12.19 -6.68 21.55
N LYS A 141 11.63 -7.38 20.57
CA LYS A 141 11.32 -6.84 19.24
C LYS A 141 9.83 -6.95 19.00
N LEU A 142 9.23 -5.91 18.44
CA LEU A 142 7.86 -5.96 17.96
C LEU A 142 7.87 -6.21 16.44
N VAL A 143 7.29 -7.33 16.02
CA VAL A 143 7.10 -7.66 14.60
C VAL A 143 5.65 -7.37 14.25
N VAL A 144 5.45 -6.46 13.31
CA VAL A 144 4.13 -6.09 12.82
C VAL A 144 4.00 -6.49 11.37
N ILE A 145 2.93 -7.20 11.06
CA ILE A 145 2.59 -7.66 9.73
C ILE A 145 1.19 -7.15 9.42
N PHE A 146 1.02 -6.48 8.29
CA PHE A 146 -0.30 -6.21 7.76
C PHE A 146 -0.35 -6.50 6.27
N THR A 147 -1.48 -7.05 5.84
CA THR A 147 -1.74 -7.40 4.45
C THR A 147 -2.75 -6.42 3.91
N VAL A 148 -2.38 -5.71 2.84
CA VAL A 148 -3.27 -4.80 2.14
C VAL A 148 -3.61 -5.36 0.76
N THR A 149 -4.83 -5.09 0.31
CA THR A 149 -5.32 -5.49 -1.00
C THR A 149 -5.94 -4.30 -1.72
N SER A 150 -5.53 -4.04 -2.96
CA SER A 150 -6.14 -3.02 -3.83
C SER A 150 -6.21 -3.55 -5.26
N ASN A 151 -7.39 -3.50 -5.89
CA ASN A 151 -7.61 -3.94 -7.29
C ASN A 151 -6.98 -5.31 -7.61
N ALA A 152 -7.25 -6.32 -6.78
CA ALA A 152 -6.70 -7.69 -6.84
C ALA A 152 -5.17 -7.82 -6.65
N GLN A 153 -4.45 -6.73 -6.35
CA GLN A 153 -3.06 -6.78 -5.94
C GLN A 153 -2.98 -6.85 -4.42
N THR A 154 -2.27 -7.85 -3.89
CA THR A 154 -2.05 -8.04 -2.46
C THR A 154 -0.61 -7.75 -2.13
N HIS A 155 -0.37 -6.94 -1.10
CA HIS A 155 0.95 -6.61 -0.60
C HIS A 155 1.01 -6.86 0.90
N VAL A 156 2.07 -7.56 1.32
CA VAL A 156 2.35 -7.83 2.73
C VAL A 156 3.44 -6.88 3.19
N PHE A 157 3.14 -6.10 4.22
CA PHE A 157 4.11 -5.24 4.88
C PHE A 157 4.51 -5.88 6.18
N LYS A 158 5.82 -6.11 6.34
CA LYS A 158 6.41 -6.60 7.58
C LYS A 158 7.42 -5.58 8.06
N ARG A 159 7.29 -5.15 9.31
CA ARG A 159 8.29 -4.30 9.96
C ARG A 159 8.62 -4.85 11.34
N THR A 160 9.89 -4.80 11.67
CA THR A 160 10.38 -5.13 13.01
C THR A 160 10.85 -3.85 13.67
N ILE A 161 10.41 -3.63 14.90
CA ILE A 161 10.85 -2.51 15.73
C ILE A 161 11.66 -3.09 16.87
N THR A 162 12.77 -2.43 17.16
CA THR A 162 13.43 -2.57 18.45
C THR A 162 12.93 -1.42 19.31
N PRO A 163 12.06 -1.68 20.29
CA PRO A 163 11.54 -0.69 21.20
C PRO A 163 12.71 -0.04 22.00
N GLN A 164 12.60 1.26 22.29
CA GLN A 164 13.66 2.01 22.97
C GLN A 164 13.45 1.91 24.48
N VAL A 165 14.32 1.15 25.14
CA VAL A 165 14.37 1.09 26.60
C VAL A 165 14.90 2.43 27.09
N ASN A 166 14.04 3.22 27.73
CA ASN A 166 14.45 4.31 28.62
C ASN A 166 14.82 3.75 29.99
#